data_AF-A0A0L7SU30-F1
#
_entry.id   AF-A0A0L7SU30-F1
#
_cell.length_a   1.000
_cell.length_b   1.000
_cell.length_c   1.000
_cell.angle_alpha   90.00
_cell.angle_beta   90.00
_cell.angle_gamma   90.00
#
_symmetry.space_group_name_H-M   'P 1'
#
loop_
_entity.id
_entity.type
_entity.pdbx_description
1 polymer ?
#
loop_
_entity_poly.entity_id
_entity_poly.type
_entity_poly.pdbx_seq_one_letter_code
_entity_poly.pdbx_strand_id
1 'polypeptide(L)'
;DRETGLHYNLFRYYDPVMGRFTQPDPVGLVGGINQYAYVKNPLTWIDPLGLSGDPIGSENNPFGSSRAARRDGMRQAGIPTSQQPISQSKNSSGWEYRYEVLKPGGGTIPATVQQQTMDVSHPDQPHWEAGKVKVDPRTGETRMNDYGRPKIANPKGKAYNKKCGS
;
A
#
# COMPACT_ATOMS: atom_id res chain seq x y z
N ASP A 1 19.39 16.78 -21.85
CA ASP A 1 18.19 16.77 -22.69
C ASP A 1 16.95 16.74 -21.80
N ARG A 2 15.91 17.45 -22.22
CA ARG A 2 14.60 17.53 -21.56
C ARG A 2 13.89 16.20 -21.80
N GLU A 3 13.03 15.78 -20.87
CA GLU A 3 12.13 14.63 -21.06
C GLU A 3 12.78 13.25 -20.89
N THR A 4 12.71 12.76 -19.66
CA THR A 4 11.92 11.57 -19.27
C THR A 4 12.57 11.00 -18.02
N GLY A 5 11.85 11.11 -16.89
CA GLY A 5 12.24 10.49 -15.63
C GLY A 5 12.19 8.96 -15.76
N LEU A 6 13.25 8.38 -16.31
CA LEU A 6 13.49 6.95 -16.32
C LEU A 6 13.58 6.47 -14.87
N HIS A 7 12.59 5.69 -14.43
CA HIS A 7 12.76 4.79 -13.31
C HIS A 7 12.66 3.35 -13.81
N TYR A 8 13.84 2.75 -13.94
CA TYR A 8 14.08 1.32 -14.09
C TYR A 8 13.34 0.53 -13.00
N ASN A 9 12.54 -0.46 -13.41
CA ASN A 9 12.10 -1.55 -12.54
C ASN A 9 12.86 -2.81 -12.96
N LEU A 10 13.74 -3.27 -12.07
CA LEU A 10 14.46 -4.54 -12.18
C LEU A 10 13.43 -5.69 -12.11
N PHE A 11 13.45 -6.57 -13.13
CA PHE A 11 12.74 -7.85 -13.27
C PHE A 11 11.28 -7.84 -13.77
N ARG A 12 11.10 -7.39 -15.03
CA ARG A 12 10.56 -8.13 -16.20
C ARG A 12 9.92 -7.14 -17.19
N TYR A 13 10.27 -7.25 -18.47
CA TYR A 13 9.75 -6.39 -19.54
C TYR A 13 8.27 -6.68 -19.80
N TYR A 14 7.48 -5.60 -19.87
CA TYR A 14 6.06 -5.61 -20.22
C TYR A 14 5.93 -5.16 -21.67
N ASP A 15 5.37 -5.99 -22.54
CA ASP A 15 5.00 -5.60 -23.90
C ASP A 15 3.54 -5.07 -23.90
N PRO A 16 3.34 -3.77 -24.16
CA PRO A 16 2.03 -3.13 -24.05
C PRO A 16 1.07 -3.45 -25.20
N VAL A 17 1.48 -4.16 -26.26
CA VAL A 17 0.59 -4.44 -27.40
C VAL A 17 -0.30 -5.67 -27.16
N MET A 18 0.11 -6.61 -26.31
CA MET A 18 -0.62 -7.88 -26.15
C MET A 18 -1.04 -8.24 -24.71
N GLY A 19 -0.67 -7.43 -23.70
CA GLY A 19 -1.17 -7.59 -22.33
C GLY A 19 -0.86 -8.96 -21.69
N ARG A 20 0.27 -9.60 -22.04
CA ARG A 20 0.68 -10.90 -21.50
C ARG A 20 2.20 -10.97 -21.31
N PHE A 21 2.64 -11.70 -20.29
CA PHE A 21 4.05 -12.11 -20.13
C PHE A 21 4.30 -13.37 -20.97
N THR A 22 5.41 -13.41 -21.72
CA THR A 22 5.67 -14.37 -22.81
C THR A 22 6.50 -15.61 -22.41
N GLN A 23 6.59 -15.97 -21.12
CA GLN A 23 7.33 -17.17 -20.71
C GLN A 23 6.53 -18.09 -19.78
N PRO A 24 6.56 -19.42 -20.01
CA PRO A 24 5.83 -20.41 -19.21
C PRO A 24 6.56 -20.76 -17.90
N ASP A 25 5.76 -21.09 -16.87
CA ASP A 25 6.22 -21.56 -15.55
C ASP A 25 6.75 -23.01 -15.63
N PRO A 26 7.95 -23.33 -15.11
CA PRO A 26 8.46 -24.70 -15.05
C PRO A 26 8.26 -25.29 -13.64
N VAL A 27 7.04 -25.67 -13.29
CA VAL A 27 6.80 -26.89 -12.49
C VAL A 27 5.33 -27.29 -12.63
N GLY A 28 5.13 -28.51 -13.14
CA GLY A 28 3.85 -29.01 -13.60
C GLY A 28 2.98 -29.64 -12.52
N LEU A 29 1.67 -29.61 -12.81
CA LEU A 29 0.65 -30.63 -12.53
C LEU A 29 0.70 -31.31 -11.15
N VAL A 30 -0.16 -30.86 -10.22
CA VAL A 30 -1.29 -31.64 -9.67
C VAL A 30 -2.26 -30.66 -9.00
N GLY A 31 -3.48 -30.47 -9.54
CA GLY A 31 -4.58 -29.88 -8.76
C GLY A 31 -5.65 -28.99 -9.42
N GLY A 32 -6.25 -29.35 -10.56
CA GLY A 32 -7.66 -29.01 -10.81
C GLY A 32 -8.04 -27.82 -11.72
N ILE A 33 -9.32 -27.81 -12.11
CA ILE A 33 -9.91 -27.41 -13.41
C ILE A 33 -10.24 -25.90 -13.50
N ASN A 34 -9.30 -25.00 -13.20
CA ASN A 34 -9.48 -23.59 -13.55
C ASN A 34 -8.15 -22.85 -13.75
N GLN A 35 -7.62 -22.88 -14.98
CA GLN A 35 -6.32 -22.31 -15.36
C GLN A 35 -6.31 -20.77 -15.55
N TYR A 36 -7.41 -20.08 -15.25
CA TYR A 36 -7.53 -18.61 -15.27
C TYR A 36 -8.12 -18.02 -13.97
N ALA A 37 -8.26 -18.81 -12.91
CA ALA A 37 -8.71 -18.30 -11.63
C ALA A 37 -7.54 -17.58 -10.92
N TYR A 38 -7.65 -16.26 -10.83
CA TYR A 38 -6.78 -15.43 -10.00
C TYR A 38 -6.95 -15.87 -8.53
N VAL A 39 -5.94 -16.57 -8.00
CA VAL A 39 -5.96 -17.07 -6.63
C VAL A 39 -6.11 -15.89 -5.68
N LYS A 40 -7.12 -15.97 -4.81
CA LYS A 40 -7.28 -15.10 -3.64
C LYS A 40 -6.04 -15.26 -2.76
N ASN A 41 -5.07 -14.37 -2.95
CA ASN A 41 -3.98 -14.05 -2.03
C ASN A 41 -2.89 -15.13 -1.81
N PRO A 42 -1.73 -15.04 -2.50
CA PRO A 42 -0.57 -15.91 -2.20
C PRO A 42 0.77 -15.16 -1.97
N LEU A 43 0.82 -14.03 -1.26
CA LEU A 43 2.11 -13.36 -0.94
C LEU A 43 2.27 -12.86 0.51
N THR A 44 1.33 -13.17 1.40
CA THR A 44 1.64 -13.26 2.83
C THR A 44 2.09 -14.69 3.09
N TRP A 45 3.12 -14.90 3.91
CA TRP A 45 3.72 -16.18 4.29
C TRP A 45 4.94 -16.57 3.45
N ILE A 46 6.03 -15.86 3.71
CA ILE A 46 7.33 -16.52 3.86
C ILE A 46 7.68 -16.34 5.34
N ASP A 47 7.60 -17.44 6.09
CA ASP A 47 8.19 -17.61 7.42
C ASP A 47 9.52 -18.34 7.22
N PRO A 48 10.68 -17.69 7.39
CA PRO A 48 11.95 -18.39 7.37
C PRO A 48 12.55 -18.65 8.75
N LEU A 49 12.12 -17.98 9.85
CA LEU A 49 12.82 -18.04 11.14
C LEU A 49 11.91 -17.61 12.31
N GLY A 50 11.06 -18.50 12.80
CA GLY A 50 10.22 -18.29 13.99
C GLY A 50 11.00 -18.09 15.30
N LEU A 51 11.63 -16.91 15.47
CA LEU A 51 12.35 -16.52 16.70
C LEU A 51 12.05 -15.09 17.19
N SER A 52 11.06 -14.41 16.61
CA SER A 52 10.39 -13.26 17.21
C SER A 52 8.91 -13.30 16.82
N GLY A 53 7.99 -13.52 17.75
CA GLY A 53 6.57 -13.79 17.49
C GLY A 53 5.76 -12.66 16.85
N ASP A 54 6.38 -11.53 16.52
CA ASP A 54 5.71 -10.35 16.00
C ASP A 54 5.82 -10.24 14.46
N PRO A 55 4.71 -9.98 13.74
CA PRO A 55 4.73 -9.82 12.30
C PRO A 55 5.59 -8.61 11.89
N ILE A 56 6.31 -8.75 10.77
CA ILE A 56 7.08 -7.65 10.19
C ILE A 56 6.13 -6.49 9.86
N GLY A 57 6.56 -5.27 10.19
CA GLY A 57 5.78 -4.05 10.04
C GLY A 57 4.90 -3.73 11.24
N SER A 58 4.92 -4.56 12.28
CA SER A 58 4.34 -4.23 13.58
C SER A 58 5.20 -3.20 14.32
N GLU A 59 4.65 -2.72 15.42
CA GLU A 59 5.31 -1.78 16.33
C GLU A 59 6.65 -2.31 16.87
N ASN A 60 6.66 -3.58 17.27
CA ASN A 60 7.82 -4.27 17.85
C ASN A 60 8.79 -4.81 16.79
N ASN A 61 8.33 -5.01 15.56
CA ASN A 61 9.13 -5.51 14.45
C ASN A 61 8.99 -4.60 13.21
N PRO A 62 9.40 -3.33 13.29
CA PRO A 62 9.15 -2.34 12.25
C PRO A 62 9.97 -2.63 10.99
N PHE A 63 9.46 -2.19 9.84
CA PHE A 63 10.22 -2.28 8.60
C PHE A 63 11.52 -1.47 8.68
N GLY A 64 12.57 -1.98 8.02
CA GLY A 64 13.84 -1.26 7.89
C GLY A 64 13.76 0.02 7.04
N SER A 65 12.65 0.27 6.33
CA SER A 65 12.47 1.51 5.56
C SER A 65 11.03 2.02 5.56
N SER A 66 10.89 3.34 5.53
CA SER A 66 9.59 4.03 5.38
C SER A 66 8.84 3.62 4.11
N ARG A 67 9.57 3.37 3.01
CA ARG A 67 8.96 2.91 1.76
C ARG A 67 8.33 1.53 1.90
N ALA A 68 8.99 0.60 2.61
CA ALA A 68 8.44 -0.73 2.84
C ALA A 68 7.18 -0.67 3.69
N ALA A 69 7.19 0.09 4.80
CA ALA A 69 6.01 0.31 5.63
C ALA A 69 4.84 0.93 4.84
N ARG A 70 5.10 1.96 4.03
CA ARG A 70 4.06 2.56 3.18
C ARG A 70 3.40 1.55 2.25
N ARG A 71 4.21 0.74 1.56
CA ARG A 71 3.71 -0.30 0.64
C ARG A 71 2.92 -1.37 1.38
N ASP A 72 3.35 -1.72 2.58
CA ASP A 72 2.63 -2.69 3.40
C ASP A 72 1.28 -2.17 3.87
N GLY A 73 1.22 -0.94 4.39
CA GLY A 73 -0.05 -0.28 4.72
C GLY A 73 -1.00 -0.24 3.52
N MET A 74 -0.49 0.10 2.33
CA MET A 74 -1.29 0.06 1.09
C MET A 74 -1.83 -1.34 0.77
N ARG A 75 -1.01 -2.40 0.91
CA ARG A 75 -1.45 -3.79 0.70
C ARG A 75 -2.56 -4.18 1.66
N GLN A 76 -2.38 -3.92 2.96
CA GLN A 76 -3.40 -4.17 3.99
C GLN A 76 -4.72 -3.43 3.70
N ALA A 77 -4.63 -2.23 3.11
CA ALA A 77 -5.76 -1.40 2.74
C ALA A 77 -6.41 -1.73 1.37
N GLY A 78 -5.82 -2.65 0.60
CA GLY A 78 -6.28 -2.97 -0.76
C GLY A 78 -6.01 -1.85 -1.78
N ILE A 79 -5.06 -0.96 -1.52
CA ILE A 79 -4.65 0.11 -2.43
C ILE A 79 -3.52 -0.42 -3.34
N PRO A 80 -3.65 -0.37 -4.67
CA PRO A 80 -2.62 -0.86 -5.57
C PRO A 80 -1.29 -0.09 -5.40
N THR A 81 -0.21 -0.79 -5.05
CA THR A 81 1.11 -0.14 -4.84
C THR A 81 1.76 0.36 -6.13
N SER A 82 1.27 -0.09 -7.28
CA SER A 82 1.71 0.34 -8.62
C SER A 82 0.98 1.59 -9.11
N GLN A 83 -0.16 1.95 -8.51
CA GLN A 83 -0.93 3.12 -8.92
C GLN A 83 -0.21 4.40 -8.50
N GLN A 84 -0.19 5.40 -9.39
CA GLN A 84 0.27 6.74 -9.04
C GLN A 84 -0.81 7.47 -8.24
N PRO A 85 -0.43 8.23 -7.20
CA PRO A 85 -1.39 9.04 -6.46
C PRO A 85 -1.96 10.14 -7.36
N ILE A 86 -3.25 10.43 -7.19
CA ILE A 86 -3.91 11.55 -7.88
C ILE A 86 -3.47 12.90 -7.29
N SER A 87 -3.02 12.91 -6.04
CA SER A 87 -2.38 14.07 -5.42
C SER A 87 -1.49 13.67 -4.26
N GLN A 88 -0.54 14.55 -3.95
CA GLN A 88 0.37 14.40 -2.82
C GLN A 88 0.53 15.72 -2.09
N SER A 89 0.65 15.68 -0.77
CA SER A 89 0.87 16.85 0.08
C SER A 89 1.72 16.48 1.29
N LYS A 90 2.23 17.50 1.99
CA LYS A 90 3.05 17.32 3.20
C LYS A 90 2.63 18.31 4.26
N ASN A 91 2.53 17.86 5.51
CA ASN A 91 2.34 18.71 6.68
C ASN A 91 3.33 18.32 7.79
N SER A 92 3.14 18.85 9.00
CA SER A 92 3.97 18.55 10.19
C SER A 92 4.03 17.06 10.56
N SER A 93 2.95 16.30 10.32
CA SER A 93 2.90 14.84 10.57
C SER A 93 3.54 14.00 9.46
N GLY A 94 3.93 14.61 8.34
CA GLY A 94 4.60 13.95 7.22
C GLY A 94 3.83 14.04 5.90
N TRP A 95 4.06 13.06 5.02
CA TRP A 95 3.44 13.01 3.69
C TRP A 95 2.02 12.44 3.70
N GLU A 96 1.20 12.90 2.75
CA GLU A 96 -0.10 12.36 2.40
C GLU A 96 -0.15 12.10 0.90
N TYR A 97 -0.70 10.94 0.51
CA TYR A 97 -0.98 10.57 -0.87
C TYR A 97 -2.46 10.23 -1.00
N ARG A 98 -3.10 10.68 -2.08
CA ARG A 98 -4.51 10.39 -2.39
C ARG A 98 -4.61 9.51 -3.63
N TYR A 99 -5.59 8.62 -3.62
CA TYR A 99 -5.85 7.63 -4.65
C TYR A 99 -7.34 7.54 -4.93
N GLU A 100 -7.66 7.12 -6.16
CA GLU A 100 -8.97 6.59 -6.50
C GLU A 100 -8.84 5.10 -6.76
N VAL A 101 -9.40 4.30 -5.86
CA VAL A 101 -9.30 2.83 -5.93
C VAL A 101 -10.58 2.28 -6.55
N LEU A 102 -10.45 1.33 -7.49
CA LEU A 102 -11.59 0.67 -8.12
C LEU A 102 -12.41 -0.10 -7.07
N LYS A 103 -13.73 0.05 -7.11
CA LYS A 103 -14.65 -0.75 -6.28
C LYS A 103 -15.24 -1.91 -7.09
N PRO A 104 -15.53 -3.05 -6.44
CA PRO A 104 -16.35 -4.09 -7.06
C PRO A 104 -17.69 -3.50 -7.51
N GLY A 105 -18.11 -3.79 -8.74
CA GLY A 105 -19.33 -3.20 -9.33
C GLY A 105 -19.11 -1.89 -10.10
N GLY A 106 -17.85 -1.48 -10.31
CA GLY A 106 -17.50 -0.34 -11.16
C GLY A 106 -17.45 0.99 -10.41
N GLY A 107 -16.76 1.97 -10.96
CA GLY A 107 -16.47 3.26 -10.32
C GLY A 107 -15.30 3.19 -9.34
N THR A 108 -15.01 4.34 -8.71
CA THR A 108 -13.89 4.50 -7.79
C THR A 108 -14.36 4.89 -6.38
N ILE A 109 -13.48 4.69 -5.41
CA ILE A 109 -13.62 5.17 -4.04
C ILE A 109 -12.35 5.95 -3.66
N PRO A 110 -12.48 7.09 -2.95
CA PRO A 110 -11.34 7.83 -2.48
C PRO A 110 -10.60 7.01 -1.41
N ALA A 111 -9.28 6.94 -1.53
CA ALA A 111 -8.40 6.34 -0.55
C ALA A 111 -7.19 7.24 -0.31
N THR A 112 -6.56 7.07 0.85
CA THR A 112 -5.40 7.88 1.25
C THR A 112 -4.36 7.03 1.94
N VAL A 113 -3.11 7.45 1.82
CA VAL A 113 -1.94 6.88 2.49
C VAL A 113 -1.21 8.02 3.19
N GLN A 114 -1.17 7.96 4.51
CA GLN A 114 -0.78 9.05 5.39
C GLN A 114 0.39 8.62 6.26
N GLN A 115 1.48 9.39 6.22
CA GLN A 115 2.58 9.23 7.15
C GLN A 115 2.22 9.88 8.48
N GLN A 116 2.70 9.27 9.56
CA GLN A 116 2.60 9.74 10.93
C GLN A 116 4.00 9.72 11.56
N THR A 117 4.71 10.85 11.50
CA THR A 117 6.05 11.00 12.10
C THR A 117 6.05 11.69 13.46
N MET A 118 4.92 12.25 13.86
CA MET A 118 4.76 13.06 15.07
C MET A 118 3.66 12.49 15.98
N ASP A 119 3.39 11.18 15.90
CA ASP A 119 2.43 10.55 16.81
C ASP A 119 3.00 10.60 18.23
N VAL A 120 2.38 11.40 19.09
CA VAL A 120 2.80 11.61 20.48
C VAL A 120 2.71 10.30 21.27
N SER A 121 1.86 9.38 20.85
CA SER A 121 1.71 8.05 21.47
C SER A 121 2.89 7.12 21.13
N HIS A 122 3.55 7.35 19.98
CA HIS A 122 4.64 6.52 19.46
C HIS A 122 5.76 7.38 18.83
N PRO A 123 6.44 8.24 19.63
CA PRO A 123 7.32 9.31 19.11
C PRO A 123 8.57 8.81 18.37
N ASP A 124 8.97 7.56 18.60
CA ASP A 124 10.15 6.94 17.98
C ASP A 124 9.82 5.90 16.91
N GLN A 125 8.53 5.75 16.59
CA GLN A 125 8.04 4.75 15.67
C GLN A 125 7.17 5.40 14.60
N PRO A 126 7.79 6.08 13.61
CA PRO A 126 7.03 6.61 12.50
C PRO A 126 6.30 5.46 11.78
N HIS A 127 5.03 5.70 11.44
CA HIS A 127 4.20 4.71 10.77
C HIS A 127 3.41 5.31 9.61
N TRP A 128 2.88 4.41 8.79
CA TRP A 128 1.95 4.72 7.71
C TRP A 128 0.58 4.18 8.03
N GLU A 129 -0.43 4.99 7.77
CA GLU A 129 -1.83 4.58 7.75
C GLU A 129 -2.36 4.67 6.34
N ALA A 130 -3.07 3.64 5.89
CA ALA A 130 -3.66 3.60 4.57
C ALA A 130 -5.10 3.10 4.63
N GLY A 131 -5.97 3.65 3.81
CA GLY A 131 -7.33 3.15 3.73
C GLY A 131 -8.28 4.03 2.95
N LYS A 132 -9.52 3.55 2.88
CA LYS A 132 -10.63 4.29 2.25
C LYS A 132 -10.92 5.53 3.06
N VAL A 133 -11.19 6.64 2.38
CA VAL A 133 -11.57 7.89 3.03
C VAL A 133 -13.02 7.79 3.50
N LYS A 134 -13.30 8.26 4.71
CA LYS A 134 -14.66 8.45 5.21
C LYS A 134 -15.30 9.59 4.43
N VAL A 135 -16.41 9.30 3.77
CA VAL A 135 -17.23 10.28 3.08
C VAL A 135 -18.53 10.52 3.83
N ASP A 136 -19.09 11.72 3.70
CA ASP A 136 -20.45 12.00 4.17
C ASP A 136 -21.46 11.24 3.30
N PRO A 137 -22.39 10.46 3.89
CA PRO A 137 -23.35 9.67 3.12
C PRO A 137 -24.39 10.51 2.36
N ARG A 138 -24.60 11.78 2.75
CA ARG A 138 -25.57 12.70 2.13
C ARG A 138 -24.94 13.54 1.03
N THR A 139 -23.73 14.06 1.25
CA THR A 139 -23.07 14.98 0.31
C THR A 139 -21.98 14.31 -0.53
N GLY A 140 -21.49 13.14 -0.13
CA GLY A 140 -20.35 12.48 -0.78
C GLY A 140 -19.00 13.14 -0.49
N GLU A 141 -18.97 14.19 0.31
CA GLU A 141 -17.74 14.95 0.60
C GLU A 141 -16.82 14.19 1.53
N THR A 142 -15.51 14.38 1.33
CA THR A 142 -14.49 13.80 2.22
C THR A 142 -14.58 14.41 3.61
N ARG A 143 -14.70 13.56 4.64
CA ARG A 143 -14.64 13.99 6.03
C ARG A 143 -13.19 14.21 6.44
N MET A 144 -12.84 15.46 6.70
CA MET A 144 -11.50 15.83 7.20
C MET A 144 -11.41 15.70 8.73
N ASN A 145 -10.19 15.60 9.25
CA ASN A 145 -9.85 15.84 10.64
C ASN A 145 -9.51 17.32 10.88
N ASP A 146 -9.32 17.69 12.14
CA ASP A 146 -9.04 19.07 12.54
C ASP A 146 -7.67 19.58 12.03
N TYR A 147 -6.84 18.67 11.53
CA TYR A 147 -5.55 18.94 10.88
C TYR A 147 -5.63 19.00 9.35
N GLY A 148 -6.85 19.01 8.77
CA GLY A 148 -7.08 19.12 7.33
C GLY A 148 -6.75 17.85 6.53
N ARG A 149 -6.61 16.69 7.18
CA ARG A 149 -6.39 15.40 6.51
C ARG A 149 -7.67 14.57 6.40
N PRO A 150 -7.83 13.76 5.34
CA PRO A 150 -8.97 12.85 5.23
C PRO A 150 -9.01 11.84 6.38
N LYS A 151 -10.17 11.66 7.00
CA LYS A 151 -10.38 10.58 7.99
C LYS A 151 -10.42 9.24 7.27
N ILE A 152 -9.65 8.27 7.75
CA ILE A 152 -9.61 6.92 7.17
C ILE A 152 -10.68 6.04 7.83
N ALA A 153 -11.40 5.24 7.02
CA ALA A 153 -12.37 4.25 7.47
C ALA A 153 -11.67 2.96 7.92
N ASN A 154 -12.26 2.26 8.89
CA ASN A 154 -11.79 0.93 9.28
C ASN A 154 -12.43 -0.14 8.37
N PRO A 155 -11.73 -1.26 8.08
CA PRO A 155 -10.34 -1.52 8.45
C PRO A 155 -9.35 -0.66 7.65
N LYS A 156 -8.31 -0.16 8.33
CA LYS A 156 -7.19 0.58 7.75
C LYS A 156 -5.91 -0.25 7.84
N GLY A 157 -5.04 -0.12 6.84
CA GLY A 157 -3.69 -0.64 6.92
C GLY A 157 -2.84 0.21 7.85
N LYS A 158 -2.02 -0.44 8.70
CA LYS A 158 -1.08 0.22 9.58
C LYS A 158 0.26 -0.52 9.53
N ALA A 159 1.34 0.21 9.27
CA ALA A 159 2.68 -0.37 9.19
C ALA A 159 3.74 0.61 9.71
N TYR A 160 4.62 0.12 10.57
CA TYR A 160 5.65 0.91 11.24
C TYR A 160 7.00 0.76 10.54
N ASN A 161 7.83 1.81 10.59
CA ASN A 161 9.21 1.76 10.13
C ASN A 161 10.17 2.33 11.16
N LYS A 162 11.42 1.87 11.13
CA LYS A 162 12.48 2.48 11.93
C LYS A 162 12.64 3.95 11.55
N LYS A 163 12.87 4.80 12.55
CA LYS A 163 13.30 6.19 12.34
C LYS A 163 14.67 6.16 11.65
N CYS A 164 14.88 7.01 10.64
CA CYS A 164 16.22 7.16 10.07
C CYS A 164 17.10 7.83 11.14
N GLY A 165 17.91 7.05 11.85
CA GLY A 165 18.93 7.56 12.77
C GLY A 165 18.85 6.95 14.16
N SER A 166 19.67 5.92 14.36
CA SER A 166 20.39 5.61 15.60
C SER A 166 21.71 5.00 15.16
#